data_AF-A0A2G6GBN0-F1
#
_entry.id   AF-A0A2G6GBN0-F1
#
_cell.length_a   1.000
_cell.length_b   1.000
_cell.length_c   1.000
_cell.angle_alpha   90.00
_cell.angle_beta   90.00
_cell.angle_gamma   90.00
#
_symmetry.space_group_name_H-M   'P 1'
#
loop_
_entity.id
_entity.type
_entity.pdbx_description
1 polymer ?
#
loop_
_entity_poly.entity_id
_entity_poly.type
_entity_poly.pdbx_seq_one_letter_code
_entity_poly.pdbx_strand_id
1 'polypeptide(L)'
;MAKDDKIEVEGKVLKALPGAIFEVELPEDFSNMVIRAYVSGKMQKHLIRLIPGDSVVVELTPYDLTRGRIVFRKQTQKQSYKGSGKPGANRGAKNKK
;
A
#
# COMPACT_ATOMS: atom_id res chain seq x y z
N MET A 1 -18.00 15.11 -21.49
CA MET A 1 -18.69 15.56 -20.27
C MET A 1 -18.95 14.31 -19.43
N ALA A 2 -18.54 14.15 -18.18
CA ALA A 2 -18.07 15.09 -17.15
C ALA A 2 -16.67 14.67 -16.66
N LYS A 3 -15.86 15.62 -16.21
CA LYS A 3 -14.68 15.31 -15.40
C LYS A 3 -15.23 14.83 -14.06
N ASP A 4 -15.13 13.52 -13.81
CA ASP A 4 -15.43 12.97 -12.50
C ASP A 4 -14.53 13.66 -11.47
N ASP A 5 -15.08 14.59 -10.71
CA ASP A 5 -14.47 15.15 -9.50
C ASP A 5 -14.37 14.04 -8.45
N LYS A 6 -13.39 13.14 -8.60
CA LYS A 6 -13.09 12.08 -7.62
C LYS A 6 -12.14 12.64 -6.60
N ILE A 7 -12.42 12.36 -5.34
CA ILE A 7 -11.55 12.77 -4.24
C ILE A 7 -10.63 11.60 -3.94
N GLU A 8 -9.32 11.80 -4.14
CA GLU A 8 -8.31 10.81 -3.75
C GLU A 8 -7.93 11.00 -2.29
N VAL A 9 -8.05 9.93 -1.51
CA VAL A 9 -7.79 9.93 -0.07
C VAL A 9 -6.89 8.77 0.30
N GLU A 10 -5.94 9.02 1.18
CA GLU A 10 -5.09 7.98 1.74
C GLU A 10 -5.77 7.32 2.93
N GLY A 11 -5.79 5.99 2.98
CA GLY A 11 -6.40 5.25 4.06
C GLY A 11 -5.61 4.01 4.43
N LYS A 12 -6.00 3.39 5.55
CA LYS A 12 -5.38 2.17 6.04
C LYS A 12 -6.36 1.01 5.97
N VAL A 13 -5.95 -0.10 5.38
CA VAL A 13 -6.80 -1.31 5.33
C VAL A 13 -6.91 -1.89 6.74
N LEU A 14 -8.13 -2.01 7.26
CA LEU A 14 -8.39 -2.65 8.55
C LEU A 14 -8.62 -4.15 8.39
N LYS A 15 -9.52 -4.53 7.47
CA LYS A 15 -9.97 -5.92 7.29
C LYS A 15 -10.29 -6.20 5.83
N ALA A 16 -10.11 -7.47 5.44
CA ALA A 16 -10.55 -7.98 4.16
C ALA A 16 -11.86 -8.78 4.36
N LEU A 17 -12.88 -8.43 3.59
CA LEU A 17 -14.19 -9.09 3.59
C LEU A 17 -14.32 -10.03 2.37
N PRO A 18 -15.26 -11.00 2.41
CA PRO A 18 -15.58 -11.83 1.25
C PRO A 18 -15.97 -10.98 0.03
N GLY A 19 -15.60 -11.43 -1.17
CA GLY A 19 -15.96 -10.74 -2.43
C GLY A 19 -15.02 -9.59 -2.83
N ALA A 20 -13.77 -9.59 -2.36
CA ALA A 20 -12.77 -8.55 -2.65
C ALA A 20 -13.18 -7.14 -2.19
N ILE A 21 -13.94 -7.09 -1.10
CA ILE A 21 -14.29 -5.87 -0.38
C ILE A 21 -13.28 -5.69 0.76
N PHE A 22 -12.82 -4.46 0.96
CA PHE A 22 -11.92 -4.12 2.06
C PHE A 22 -12.53 -3.02 2.91
N GLU A 23 -12.40 -3.16 4.22
CA GLU A 23 -12.67 -2.08 5.16
C GLU A 23 -11.42 -1.21 5.24
N VAL A 24 -11.58 0.07 4.90
CA VAL A 24 -10.50 1.05 4.94
C VAL A 24 -10.88 2.14 5.91
N GLU A 25 -9.98 2.43 6.84
CA GLU A 25 -10.06 3.59 7.73
C GLU A 25 -9.53 4.81 7.01
N LEU A 26 -10.37 5.84 6.92
CA LEU A 26 -10.01 7.15 6.42
C LEU A 26 -9.29 7.97 7.52
N PRO A 27 -8.54 9.02 7.17
CA PRO A 27 -7.80 9.82 8.14
C PRO A 27 -8.73 10.75 8.92
N GLU A 28 -8.19 11.46 9.90
CA GLU A 28 -8.95 12.36 10.78
C GLU A 28 -9.70 13.45 10.02
N ASP A 29 -9.20 13.86 8.84
CA ASP A 29 -9.87 14.80 7.93
C ASP A 29 -11.28 14.33 7.52
N PHE A 30 -11.53 13.02 7.58
CA PHE A 30 -12.82 12.37 7.28
C PHE A 30 -13.45 11.74 8.53
N SER A 31 -13.12 12.25 9.73
CA SER A 31 -13.63 11.77 11.03
C SER A 31 -13.34 10.29 11.32
N ASN A 32 -12.23 9.74 10.80
CA ASN A 32 -11.86 8.34 10.99
C ASN A 32 -12.97 7.35 10.56
N MET A 33 -13.75 7.72 9.53
CA MET A 33 -14.82 6.86 9.03
C MET A 33 -14.26 5.59 8.40
N VAL A 34 -14.88 4.46 8.71
CA VAL A 34 -14.60 3.18 8.05
C VAL A 34 -15.48 3.03 6.84
N ILE A 35 -14.86 2.87 5.67
CA ILE A 35 -15.54 2.74 4.39
C ILE A 35 -15.36 1.35 3.81
N ARG A 36 -16.29 0.97 2.92
CA ARG A 36 -16.17 -0.27 2.14
C ARG A 36 -15.65 0.08 0.76
N ALA A 37 -14.45 -0.40 0.45
CA ALA A 37 -13.79 -0.12 -0.80
C ALA A 37 -13.55 -1.38 -1.64
N TYR A 38 -13.73 -1.24 -2.95
CA TYR A 38 -13.45 -2.29 -3.93
C TYR A 38 -12.14 -2.02 -4.65
N VAL A 39 -11.43 -3.07 -5.01
CA VAL A 39 -10.19 -2.97 -5.78
C VAL A 39 -10.50 -2.51 -7.21
N SER A 40 -9.75 -1.54 -7.72
CA SER A 40 -9.88 -1.12 -9.11
C SER A 40 -9.54 -2.28 -10.07
N GLY A 41 -10.20 -2.33 -11.23
CA GLY A 41 -9.92 -3.35 -12.24
C GLY A 41 -8.45 -3.34 -12.70
N LYS A 42 -7.77 -2.18 -12.65
CA LYS A 42 -6.32 -2.08 -12.92
C LYS A 42 -5.52 -2.88 -11.89
N MET A 43 -5.79 -2.73 -10.60
CA MET A 43 -5.11 -3.48 -9.55
C MET A 43 -5.38 -5.00 -9.65
N GLN A 44 -6.61 -5.39 -9.99
CA GLN A 44 -6.95 -6.80 -10.22
C GLN A 44 -6.15 -7.40 -11.38
N LYS A 45 -6.01 -6.68 -12.51
CA LYS A 45 -5.19 -7.11 -13.64
C LYS A 45 -3.71 -7.29 -13.30
N HIS A 46 -3.18 -6.45 -12.40
CA HIS A 46 -1.78 -6.53 -11.94
C HIS A 46 -1.60 -7.49 -10.74
N LEU A 47 -2.62 -8.26 -10.37
CA LEU A 47 -2.58 -9.24 -9.27
C LEU A 47 -2.09 -8.63 -7.95
N ILE A 48 -2.40 -7.35 -7.71
CA ILE A 48 -1.99 -6.65 -6.48
C ILE A 48 -2.78 -7.21 -5.30
N ARG A 49 -2.08 -7.85 -4.37
CA ARG A 49 -2.67 -8.37 -3.14
C ARG A 49 -2.65 -7.28 -2.06
N LEU A 50 -3.78 -7.08 -1.40
CA LEU A 50 -3.93 -6.20 -0.24
C LEU A 50 -4.05 -7.05 1.02
N ILE A 51 -3.41 -6.59 2.08
CA ILE A 51 -3.40 -7.23 3.40
C ILE A 51 -3.86 -6.20 4.43
N PRO A 52 -4.60 -6.61 5.48
CA PRO A 52 -4.83 -5.77 6.66
C PRO A 52 -3.54 -5.10 7.14
N GLY A 53 -3.60 -3.79 7.37
CA GLY A 53 -2.46 -2.95 7.76
C GLY A 53 -1.77 -2.21 6.61
N ASP A 54 -2.09 -2.53 5.35
CA ASP A 54 -1.54 -1.81 4.20
C ASP A 54 -2.08 -0.37 4.10
N SER A 55 -1.18 0.54 3.71
CA SER A 55 -1.54 1.89 3.29
C SER A 55 -1.99 1.89 1.83
N VAL A 56 -3.16 2.43 1.57
CA VAL A 56 -3.80 2.45 0.25
C VAL A 56 -4.30 3.85 -0.10
N VAL A 57 -4.45 4.10 -1.40
CA VAL A 57 -5.12 5.28 -1.92
C VAL A 57 -6.49 4.86 -2.45
N VAL A 58 -7.52 5.53 -1.97
CA VAL A 58 -8.92 5.29 -2.29
C VAL A 58 -9.50 6.50 -2.99
N GLU A 59 -10.11 6.29 -4.14
CA GLU A 59 -10.97 7.28 -4.80
C GLU A 59 -12.37 7.20 -4.19
N LEU A 60 -12.83 8.32 -3.64
CA LEU A 60 -14.21 8.52 -3.20
C LEU A 60 -14.99 9.26 -4.28
N THR A 61 -16.27 8.88 -4.37
CA THR A 61 -17.21 9.63 -5.19
C THR A 61 -17.78 10.74 -4.31
N PRO A 62 -17.89 12.00 -4.79
CA PRO A 62 -18.41 13.11 -3.99
C PRO A 62 -19.87 12.90 -3.57
N TYR A 63 -20.58 11.98 -4.23
CA TYR A 63 -21.95 11.60 -3.93
C TYR A 63 -22.08 10.57 -2.80
N ASP A 64 -21.06 9.76 -2.55
CA ASP A 64 -21.09 8.72 -1.50
C ASP A 64 -19.69 8.52 -0.92
N LEU A 65 -19.49 9.06 0.28
CA LEU A 65 -18.25 8.95 1.04
C LEU A 65 -18.11 7.60 1.76
N THR A 66 -19.18 6.76 1.82
CA THR A 66 -19.16 5.46 2.52
C THR A 66 -18.59 4.33 1.64
N ARG A 67 -18.51 4.57 0.33
CA ARG A 67 -18.02 3.62 -0.67
C ARG A 67 -16.85 4.20 -1.44
N GLY A 68 -15.81 3.41 -1.61
CA GLY A 68 -14.59 3.83 -2.29
C GLY A 68 -14.08 2.84 -3.33
N ARG A 69 -13.15 3.31 -4.15
CA ARG A 69 -12.39 2.47 -5.07
C ARG A 69 -10.90 2.55 -4.74
N ILE A 70 -10.29 1.42 -4.40
CA ILE A 70 -8.85 1.34 -4.15
C ILE A 70 -8.13 1.39 -5.49
N VAL A 71 -7.33 2.42 -5.70
CA VAL A 71 -6.58 2.65 -6.94
C VAL A 71 -5.11 2.29 -6.81
N PHE A 72 -4.54 2.44 -5.61
CA PHE A 72 -3.12 2.21 -5.40
C PHE A 72 -2.82 1.65 -4.02
N ARG A 73 -1.79 0.81 -3.91
CA ARG A 73 -1.19 0.37 -2.65
C ARG A 73 0.16 1.06 -2.50
N LYS A 74 0.36 1.82 -1.42
CA LYS A 74 1.67 2.44 -1.15
C LYS A 74 2.66 1.35 -0.75
N GLN A 75 3.75 1.22 -1.51
CA GLN A 75 4.88 0.39 -1.09
C GLN A 75 5.68 1.17 -0.05
N THR A 76 5.77 0.66 1.17
CA THR A 76 6.75 1.16 2.14
C THR A 76 8.13 1.01 1.51
N GLN A 77 8.84 2.12 1.30
CA GLN A 77 10.24 2.06 0.88
C GLN A 77 10.98 1.24 1.93
N LYS A 78 11.35 0.01 1.58
CA LYS A 78 12.27 -0.77 2.41
C LYS A 78 13.53 0.06 2.50
N GLN A 79 13.83 0.55 3.70
CA GLN A 79 15.10 1.18 3.99
C GLN A 79 16.18 0.20 3.56
N SER A 80 16.80 0.50 2.41
CA SER A 80 17.85 -0.31 1.84
C SER A 80 18.93 -0.40 2.90
N TYR A 81 19.07 -1.58 3.51
CA TYR A 81 20.17 -1.86 4.41
C TYR A 81 21.44 -1.62 3.60
N LYS A 82 22.08 -0.46 3.82
CA LYS A 82 23.46 -0.22 3.41
C LYS A 82 24.30 -1.28 4.11
N GLY A 83 24.54 -2.40 3.44
CA GLY A 83 25.58 -3.35 3.80
C GLY A 83 26.92 -2.65 3.66
N SER A 84 27.41 -2.02 4.72
CA SER A 84 28.83 -1.77 4.88
C SER A 84 29.51 -3.13 4.88
N GLY A 85 30.26 -3.39 3.82
CA GLY A 85 30.90 -4.66 3.53
C GLY A 85 31.73 -5.19 4.70
N LYS A 86 31.68 -6.51 4.86
CA LYS A 86 32.62 -7.28 5.69
C LYS A 86 34.06 -6.92 5.26
N PRO A 87 35.00 -6.60 6.17
CA PRO A 87 36.41 -6.65 5.82
C PRO A 87 36.74 -8.10 5.45
N GLY A 88 37.23 -8.26 4.22
CA GLY A 88 37.59 -9.54 3.66
C GLY A 88 38.61 -10.26 4.54
N ALA A 89 38.33 -11.53 4.82
CA ALA A 89 39.31 -12.47 5.33
C ALA A 89 40.50 -12.51 4.37
N ASN A 90 41.63 -11.90 4.75
CA ASN A 90 42.87 -12.10 4.02
C ASN A 90 43.44 -13.46 4.45
N ARG A 91 43.34 -14.41 3.52
CA ARG A 91 43.88 -15.76 3.62
C ARG A 91 45.40 -15.70 3.83
N GLY A 92 45.90 -16.58 4.68
CA GLY A 92 47.32 -16.78 4.86
C GLY A 92 48.03 -17.05 3.53
N ALA A 93 49.11 -16.31 3.30
CA ALA A 93 50.11 -16.61 2.30
C ALA A 93 51.44 -16.90 3.00
N LYS A 94 51.86 -18.14 2.81
CA LYS A 94 53.13 -18.77 3.20
C LYS A 94 54.35 -17.94 2.79
N ASN A 95 55.38 -17.92 3.63
CA ASN A 95 56.82 -18.00 3.32
C ASN A 95 57.61 -17.58 4.57
N LYS A 96 58.78 -18.09 4.92
CA LYS A 96 59.66 -19.19 4.47
C LYS A 96 60.83 -19.06 5.47
N LYS A 97 61.31 -20.18 6.04
CA LYS A 97 62.62 -20.37 6.70
C LYS A 97 63.12 -19.27 7.65
#